data_AF-A0A9D8DY19-F1
#
_entry.id   AF-A0A9D8DY19-F1
#
_cell.length_a   1.000
_cell.length_b   1.000
_cell.length_c   1.000
_cell.angle_alpha   90.00
_cell.angle_beta   90.00
_cell.angle_gamma   90.00
#
_symmetry.space_group_name_H-M   'P 1'
#
loop_
_entity.id
_entity.type
_entity.pdbx_description
1 polymer ?
#
loop_
_entity_poly.entity_id
_entity_poly.type
_entity_poly.pdbx_seq_one_letter_code
_entity_poly.pdbx_strand_id
1 'polypeptide(L)'
;MTPTDEAAHPGAVHEAWELAIGGAVPGVVRLVLGGGRAAVLVDLDVGDGRLVVADEDVAPPRQGLDLRADGLWTSLCCETPFEHWTFGLEAFGLRLDAPPPVGVRWSDLVGERLAVGYDLEWEATGPAVPMPDGPGYRIPGRVTGEVQTVHARWAVDAPGDWSHWWTPAA
;
A
#
# COMPACT_ATOMS: atom_id res chain seq x y z
N MET A 1 6.93 -20.65 4.27
CA MET A 1 7.14 -19.52 3.35
C MET A 1 7.70 -20.07 2.07
N THR A 2 6.97 -19.89 0.98
CA THR A 2 7.34 -20.33 -0.36
C THR A 2 7.13 -19.18 -1.34
N PRO A 3 7.81 -19.13 -2.50
CA PRO A 3 7.61 -18.04 -3.47
C PRO A 3 6.16 -17.79 -3.90
N THR A 4 5.30 -18.81 -3.82
CA THR A 4 3.87 -18.65 -4.14
C THR A 4 3.12 -17.85 -3.08
N ASP A 5 3.69 -17.69 -1.88
CA ASP A 5 3.08 -16.91 -0.81
C ASP A 5 3.13 -15.41 -1.11
N GLU A 6 3.90 -14.92 -2.10
CA GLU A 6 3.89 -13.50 -2.53
C GLU A 6 2.70 -13.16 -3.44
N ALA A 7 2.01 -14.18 -3.96
CA ALA A 7 0.86 -14.02 -4.85
C ALA A 7 -0.46 -14.07 -4.07
N ALA A 8 -1.54 -13.62 -4.72
CA ALA A 8 -2.88 -13.76 -4.18
C ALA A 8 -3.24 -15.24 -3.95
N HIS A 9 -3.78 -15.55 -2.78
CA HIS A 9 -4.10 -16.92 -2.36
C HIS A 9 -5.50 -17.33 -2.84
N PRO A 10 -5.61 -18.35 -3.72
CA PRO A 10 -6.92 -18.82 -4.18
C PRO A 10 -7.80 -19.28 -3.01
N GLY A 11 -8.98 -18.69 -2.88
CA GLY A 11 -9.96 -19.02 -1.83
C GLY A 11 -9.75 -18.32 -0.49
N ALA A 12 -8.79 -17.39 -0.37
CA ALA A 12 -8.72 -16.51 0.79
C ALA A 12 -9.99 -15.62 0.86
N VAL A 13 -10.56 -15.48 2.06
CA VAL A 13 -11.75 -14.66 2.30
C VAL A 13 -11.40 -13.17 2.35
N HIS A 14 -10.21 -12.88 2.88
CA HIS A 14 -9.60 -11.58 2.96
C HIS A 14 -8.09 -11.74 2.80
N GLU A 15 -7.45 -10.83 2.07
CA GLU A 15 -6.03 -10.84 1.82
C GLU A 15 -5.52 -9.41 1.68
N ALA A 16 -4.35 -9.12 2.22
CA ALA A 16 -3.83 -7.76 2.23
C ALA A 16 -2.31 -7.71 2.15
N TRP A 17 -1.84 -6.75 1.36
CA TRP A 17 -0.45 -6.38 1.17
C TRP A 17 -0.24 -4.99 1.71
N GLU A 18 0.85 -4.78 2.45
CA GLU A 18 1.16 -3.53 3.10
C GLU A 18 2.64 -3.21 3.05
N LEU A 19 2.95 -2.01 2.58
CA LEU A 19 4.23 -1.37 2.78
C LEU A 19 4.08 -0.29 3.86
N ALA A 20 4.69 -0.50 5.01
CA ALA A 20 4.85 0.53 6.03
C ALA A 20 6.16 1.29 5.78
N ILE A 21 6.09 2.62 5.73
CA ILE A 21 7.23 3.50 5.42
C ILE A 21 7.56 4.33 6.67
N GLY A 22 8.84 4.41 7.02
CA GLY A 22 9.34 5.29 8.07
C GLY A 22 9.95 6.60 7.55
N GLY A 23 10.76 7.25 8.39
CA GLY A 23 11.62 8.36 7.95
C GLY A 23 10.85 9.67 7.69
N ALA A 24 11.19 10.34 6.58
CA ALA A 24 10.71 11.69 6.26
C ALA A 24 9.30 11.72 5.65
N VAL A 25 8.84 10.60 5.09
CA VAL A 25 7.48 10.45 4.55
C VAL A 25 6.82 9.22 5.18
N PRO A 26 6.61 9.21 6.52
CA PRO A 26 6.15 8.02 7.21
C PRO A 26 4.68 7.77 6.89
N GLY A 27 4.30 6.49 6.77
CA GLY A 27 2.94 6.15 6.43
C GLY A 27 2.79 4.73 5.92
N VAL A 28 1.72 4.50 5.17
CA VAL A 28 1.34 3.17 4.69
C VAL A 28 0.82 3.22 3.26
N VAL A 29 1.18 2.21 2.49
CA VAL A 29 0.54 1.81 1.24
C VAL A 29 -0.05 0.43 1.45
N ARG A 30 -1.35 0.26 1.20
CA ARG A 30 -2.07 -0.98 1.45
C ARG A 30 -3.02 -1.30 0.30
N LEU A 31 -3.01 -2.57 -0.09
CA LEU A 31 -3.96 -3.19 -1.01
C LEU A 31 -4.67 -4.31 -0.25
N VAL A 32 -5.99 -4.34 -0.32
CA VAL A 32 -6.82 -5.39 0.28
C VAL A 32 -7.69 -6.03 -0.79
N LEU A 33 -7.81 -7.36 -0.78
CA LEU A 33 -8.78 -8.14 -1.55
C LEU A 33 -9.74 -8.84 -0.59
N GLY A 34 -11.04 -8.79 -0.89
CA GLY A 34 -12.05 -9.48 -0.08
C GLY A 34 -13.47 -9.24 -0.58
N GLY A 35 -14.37 -10.21 -0.36
CA GLY A 35 -15.79 -10.06 -0.72
C GLY A 35 -16.06 -9.79 -2.20
N GLY A 36 -15.14 -10.18 -3.10
CA GLY A 36 -15.23 -9.91 -4.54
C GLY A 36 -14.88 -8.48 -4.94
N ARG A 37 -14.34 -7.68 -4.02
CA ARG A 37 -13.87 -6.30 -4.23
C ARG A 37 -12.43 -6.16 -3.77
N ALA A 38 -11.86 -5.00 -4.08
CA ALA A 38 -10.58 -4.60 -3.59
C ALA A 38 -10.66 -3.20 -2.97
N ALA A 39 -9.76 -2.93 -2.03
CA ALA A 39 -9.58 -1.61 -1.44
C ALA A 39 -8.11 -1.18 -1.54
N VAL A 40 -7.88 0.10 -1.80
CA VAL A 40 -6.56 0.74 -1.84
C VAL A 40 -6.54 1.81 -0.77
N LEU A 41 -5.46 1.87 0.00
CA LEU A 41 -5.17 2.94 0.95
C LEU A 41 -3.72 3.37 0.81
N VAL A 42 -3.52 4.66 0.64
CA VAL A 42 -2.25 5.36 0.80
C VAL A 42 -2.49 6.43 1.84
N ASP A 43 -1.75 6.42 2.94
CA ASP A 43 -1.77 7.46 3.97
C ASP A 43 -0.33 7.80 4.35
N LEU A 44 0.15 8.94 3.85
CA LEU A 44 1.53 9.39 4.02
C LEU A 44 1.55 10.77 4.69
N ASP A 45 2.35 10.92 5.73
CA ASP A 45 2.70 12.23 6.28
C ASP A 45 3.82 12.83 5.41
N VAL A 46 3.57 13.99 4.80
CA VAL A 46 4.54 14.68 3.93
C VAL A 46 5.12 15.95 4.56
N GLY A 47 4.92 16.12 5.88
CA GLY A 47 5.46 17.21 6.69
C GLY A 47 4.58 18.48 6.71
N ASP A 48 3.93 18.82 5.60
CA ASP A 48 2.98 19.94 5.50
C ASP A 48 1.50 19.50 5.41
N GLY A 49 1.24 18.23 5.71
CA GLY A 49 -0.08 17.61 5.73
C GLY A 49 0.00 16.09 5.57
N ARG A 50 -1.16 15.44 5.50
CA ARG A 50 -1.26 14.03 5.09
C ARG A 50 -1.79 13.91 3.68
N LEU A 51 -1.12 13.12 2.85
CA LEU A 51 -1.62 12.67 1.56
C LEU A 51 -2.39 11.37 1.75
N VAL A 52 -3.66 11.38 1.36
CA VAL A 52 -4.55 10.23 1.44
C VAL A 52 -5.10 9.89 0.06
N VAL A 53 -4.87 8.66 -0.40
CA VAL A 53 -5.59 8.07 -1.53
C VAL A 53 -6.32 6.85 -0.99
N ALA A 54 -7.63 6.84 -1.09
CA ALA A 54 -8.43 5.74 -0.57
C ALA A 54 -9.61 5.46 -1.48
N ASP A 55 -9.75 4.20 -1.87
CA ASP A 55 -10.91 3.67 -2.60
C ASP A 55 -11.22 2.29 -2.03
N GLU A 56 -12.40 2.12 -1.45
CA GLU A 56 -12.83 0.88 -0.79
C GLU A 56 -13.67 -0.02 -1.71
N ASP A 57 -13.94 0.42 -2.95
CA ASP A 57 -14.85 -0.25 -3.87
C ASP A 57 -14.24 -0.41 -5.28
N VAL A 58 -13.07 -1.02 -5.35
CA VAL A 58 -12.37 -1.29 -6.61
C VAL A 58 -12.68 -2.69 -7.13
N ALA A 59 -12.72 -2.85 -8.46
CA ALA A 59 -12.77 -4.18 -9.05
C ALA A 59 -11.48 -4.96 -8.73
N PRO A 60 -11.55 -6.28 -8.46
CA PRO A 60 -10.36 -7.06 -8.17
C PRO A 60 -9.40 -7.06 -9.38
N PRO A 61 -8.09 -7.24 -9.16
CA PRO A 61 -7.11 -7.25 -10.23
C PRO A 61 -7.37 -8.40 -11.20
N ARG A 62 -7.17 -8.15 -12.50
CA ARG A 62 -7.32 -9.18 -13.55
C ARG A 62 -6.04 -10.02 -13.72
N GLN A 63 -4.90 -9.43 -13.43
CA GLN A 63 -3.57 -10.01 -13.55
C GLN A 63 -2.65 -9.30 -12.57
N GLY A 64 -1.82 -10.05 -11.84
CA GLY A 64 -0.94 -9.48 -10.80
C GLY A 64 -1.73 -8.72 -9.74
N LEU A 65 -1.12 -7.67 -9.19
CA LEU A 65 -1.74 -6.73 -8.25
C LEU A 65 -1.91 -5.34 -8.89
N ASP A 66 -2.41 -5.33 -10.13
CA ASP A 66 -2.74 -4.11 -10.86
C ASP A 66 -4.23 -3.76 -10.69
N LEU A 67 -4.51 -2.58 -10.14
CA LEU A 67 -5.86 -2.07 -9.96
C LEU A 67 -6.09 -0.79 -10.75
N ARG A 68 -7.31 -0.69 -11.28
CA ARG A 68 -7.78 0.47 -12.05
C ARG A 68 -9.21 0.80 -11.68
N ALA A 69 -9.45 2.06 -11.34
CA ALA A 69 -10.77 2.66 -11.17
C ALA A 69 -10.79 4.07 -11.77
N ASP A 70 -11.90 4.80 -11.61
CA ASP A 70 -12.00 6.17 -12.09
C ASP A 70 -11.03 7.08 -11.31
N GLY A 71 -10.02 7.60 -11.99
CA GLY A 71 -8.99 8.44 -11.36
C GLY A 71 -8.03 7.69 -10.41
N LEU A 72 -7.91 6.36 -10.55
CA LEU A 72 -6.98 5.53 -9.78
C LEU A 72 -6.31 4.48 -10.68
N TRP A 73 -4.99 4.44 -10.65
CA TRP A 73 -4.18 3.31 -11.02
C TRP A 73 -3.15 3.04 -9.92
N THR A 74 -2.99 1.77 -9.56
CA THR A 74 -1.91 1.32 -8.69
C THR A 74 -1.44 -0.07 -9.09
N SER A 75 -0.16 -0.35 -8.85
CA SER A 75 0.49 -1.62 -9.13
C SER A 75 1.44 -1.98 -7.99
N LEU A 76 1.36 -3.22 -7.53
CA LEU A 76 2.34 -3.85 -6.65
C LEU A 76 2.99 -5.00 -7.43
N CYS A 77 4.29 -4.90 -7.71
CA CYS A 77 5.02 -5.91 -8.47
C CYS A 77 6.03 -6.64 -7.58
N CYS A 78 5.87 -7.96 -7.47
CA CYS A 78 6.88 -8.81 -6.85
C CYS A 78 8.00 -9.05 -7.88
N GLU A 79 9.12 -8.36 -7.73
CA GLU A 79 10.28 -8.51 -8.61
C GLU A 79 11.04 -9.79 -8.26
N THR A 80 11.37 -9.96 -6.97
CA THR A 80 12.01 -11.18 -6.45
C THR A 80 11.37 -11.56 -5.11
N PRO A 81 10.80 -12.79 -4.98
CA PRO A 81 10.11 -13.23 -3.77
C PRO A 81 10.95 -13.07 -2.51
N PHE A 82 10.36 -12.45 -1.49
CA PHE A 82 10.94 -12.12 -0.18
C PHE A 82 12.16 -11.19 -0.21
N GLU A 83 12.47 -10.59 -1.37
CA GLU A 83 13.67 -9.79 -1.58
C GLU A 83 13.39 -8.40 -2.13
N HIS A 84 12.52 -8.26 -3.14
CA HIS A 84 12.34 -6.98 -3.85
C HIS A 84 10.92 -6.82 -4.40
N TRP A 85 10.34 -5.65 -4.14
CA TRP A 85 9.04 -5.21 -4.65
C TRP A 85 9.10 -3.79 -5.21
N THR A 86 8.31 -3.54 -6.26
CA THR A 86 8.10 -2.21 -6.85
C THR A 86 6.63 -1.80 -6.69
N PHE A 87 6.40 -0.51 -6.43
CA PHE A 87 5.09 0.08 -6.15
C PHE A 87 4.87 1.30 -7.03
N GLY A 88 3.80 1.27 -7.83
CA GLY A 88 3.36 2.39 -8.65
C GLY A 88 2.01 2.95 -8.22
N LEU A 89 1.84 4.27 -8.35
CA LEU A 89 0.56 4.97 -8.18
C LEU A 89 0.43 6.15 -9.13
N GLU A 90 -0.73 6.24 -9.77
CA GLU A 90 -1.23 7.44 -10.43
C GLU A 90 -2.71 7.62 -10.05
N ALA A 91 -3.01 8.59 -9.20
CA ALA A 91 -4.36 8.74 -8.65
C ALA A 91 -4.73 10.19 -8.33
N PHE A 92 -6.00 10.41 -8.01
CA PHE A 92 -6.43 11.59 -7.27
C PHE A 92 -6.59 11.26 -5.78
N GLY A 93 -6.02 12.09 -4.93
CA GLY A 93 -6.10 11.98 -3.47
C GLY A 93 -6.52 13.28 -2.81
N LEU A 94 -6.54 13.25 -1.48
CA LEU A 94 -6.75 14.40 -0.62
C LEU A 94 -5.45 14.76 0.11
N ARG A 95 -5.13 16.06 0.18
CA ARG A 95 -4.20 16.60 1.18
C ARG A 95 -5.02 17.12 2.35
N LEU A 96 -4.73 16.59 3.52
CA LEU A 96 -5.34 16.97 4.79
C LEU A 96 -4.34 17.80 5.59
N ASP A 97 -4.79 18.87 6.24
CA ASP A 97 -3.93 19.69 7.11
C ASP A 97 -3.56 18.98 8.43
N ALA A 98 -4.29 17.92 8.80
CA ALA A 98 -4.08 17.13 10.01
C ALA A 98 -4.46 15.66 9.78
N PRO A 99 -3.99 14.74 10.63
CA PRO A 99 -4.42 13.34 10.56
C PRO A 99 -5.94 13.18 10.63
N PRO A 100 -6.52 12.21 9.90
CA PRO A 100 -7.94 11.95 9.95
C PRO A 100 -8.37 11.54 11.38
N PRO A 101 -9.53 11.99 11.88
CA PRO A 101 -10.02 11.56 13.18
C PRO A 101 -10.23 10.04 13.22
N VAL A 102 -10.01 9.44 14.39
CA VAL A 102 -10.19 8.00 14.59
C VAL A 102 -11.65 7.60 14.28
N GLY A 103 -11.81 6.56 13.45
CA GLY A 103 -13.12 5.99 13.13
C GLY A 103 -13.89 6.72 12.02
N VAL A 104 -13.32 7.75 11.40
CA VAL A 104 -13.86 8.37 10.19
C VAL A 104 -13.62 7.45 9.00
N ARG A 105 -14.65 7.29 8.14
CA ARG A 105 -14.48 6.55 6.87
C ARG A 105 -13.70 7.39 5.89
N TRP A 106 -12.91 6.75 5.04
CA TRP A 106 -12.15 7.44 4.00
C TRP A 106 -13.05 8.25 3.05
N SER A 107 -14.26 7.76 2.78
CA SER A 107 -15.29 8.46 2.00
C SER A 107 -15.77 9.79 2.58
N ASP A 108 -15.59 9.98 3.90
CA ASP A 108 -16.09 11.14 4.63
C ASP A 108 -15.00 12.21 4.82
N LEU A 109 -13.79 11.97 4.32
CA LEU A 109 -12.69 12.91 4.43
C LEU A 109 -12.90 14.13 3.53
N VAL A 110 -12.52 15.28 4.05
CA VAL A 110 -12.56 16.56 3.35
C VAL A 110 -11.16 17.17 3.39
N GLY A 111 -10.63 17.49 2.22
CA GLY A 111 -9.32 18.09 2.05
C GLY A 111 -9.16 18.72 0.67
N GLU A 112 -7.97 19.20 0.38
CA GLU A 112 -7.61 19.65 -0.97
C GLU A 112 -7.51 18.44 -1.89
N ARG A 113 -8.21 18.44 -3.03
CA ARG A 113 -8.10 17.38 -4.03
C ARG A 113 -6.97 17.68 -5.02
N LEU A 114 -6.07 16.73 -5.21
CA LEU A 114 -4.93 16.87 -6.11
C LEU A 114 -4.53 15.54 -6.75
N ALA A 115 -3.74 15.62 -7.82
CA ALA A 115 -3.07 14.46 -8.39
C ALA A 115 -1.93 14.02 -7.48
N VAL A 116 -1.86 12.71 -7.21
CA VAL A 116 -0.86 12.05 -6.37
C VAL A 116 -0.26 10.92 -7.19
N GLY A 117 1.05 10.77 -7.11
CA GLY A 117 1.74 9.59 -7.62
C GLY A 117 2.91 9.22 -6.76
N TYR A 118 3.35 7.98 -6.90
CA TYR A 118 4.63 7.54 -6.39
C TYR A 118 5.21 6.48 -7.29
N ASP A 119 6.53 6.36 -7.22
CA ASP A 119 7.30 5.26 -7.75
C ASP A 119 8.28 4.86 -6.65
N LEU A 120 8.02 3.71 -6.01
CA LEU A 120 8.76 3.24 -4.85
C LEU A 120 9.30 1.83 -5.09
N GLU A 121 10.46 1.59 -4.52
CA GLU A 121 11.12 0.29 -4.44
C GLU A 121 11.23 -0.09 -2.97
N TRP A 122 11.04 -1.36 -2.65
CA TRP A 122 11.34 -1.94 -1.35
C TRP A 122 12.28 -3.13 -1.50
N GLU A 123 13.38 -3.12 -0.76
CA GLU A 123 14.35 -4.23 -0.72
C GLU A 123 14.49 -4.77 0.70
N ALA A 124 14.48 -6.10 0.84
CA ALA A 124 14.61 -6.78 2.11
C ALA A 124 15.98 -6.52 2.76
N THR A 125 15.97 -6.26 4.07
CA THR A 125 17.19 -6.11 4.88
C THR A 125 17.32 -7.20 5.95
N GLY A 126 16.32 -8.08 6.04
CA GLY A 126 16.30 -9.20 6.97
C GLY A 126 15.35 -10.31 6.49
N PRO A 127 15.26 -11.41 7.26
CA PRO A 127 14.42 -12.54 6.88
C PRO A 127 12.94 -12.24 7.06
N ALA A 128 12.10 -12.92 6.29
CA ALA A 128 10.68 -12.96 6.54
C ALA A 128 10.37 -13.62 7.90
N VAL A 129 9.47 -13.01 8.67
CA VAL A 129 9.01 -13.48 9.98
C VAL A 129 7.52 -13.78 9.88
N PRO A 130 7.06 -15.00 10.19
CA PRO A 130 5.64 -15.32 10.20
C PRO A 130 4.84 -14.46 11.17
N MET A 131 3.62 -14.10 10.78
CA MET A 131 2.68 -13.40 11.68
C MET A 131 2.26 -14.33 12.84
N PRO A 132 2.14 -13.80 14.08
CA PRO A 132 1.79 -14.62 15.23
C PRO A 132 0.32 -15.06 15.24
N ASP A 133 -0.58 -14.25 14.67
CA ASP A 133 -2.03 -14.39 14.84
C ASP A 133 -2.75 -14.96 13.61
N GLY A 134 -2.00 -15.48 12.64
CA GLY A 134 -2.59 -16.01 11.41
C GLY A 134 -1.58 -16.21 10.30
N PRO A 135 -2.03 -16.67 9.12
CA PRO A 135 -1.15 -16.88 8.00
C PRO A 135 -0.76 -15.54 7.37
N GLY A 136 0.54 -15.38 7.17
CA GLY A 136 1.15 -14.15 6.70
C GLY A 136 2.58 -14.01 7.22
N TYR A 137 3.26 -12.98 6.75
CA TYR A 137 4.62 -12.66 7.15
C TYR A 137 4.87 -11.15 7.11
N ARG A 138 5.94 -10.75 7.79
CA ARG A 138 6.53 -9.41 7.73
C ARG A 138 8.02 -9.53 7.42
N ILE A 139 8.53 -8.62 6.62
CA ILE A 139 9.95 -8.52 6.28
C ILE A 139 10.41 -7.07 6.50
N PRO A 140 11.45 -6.84 7.31
CA PRO A 140 12.06 -5.53 7.38
C PRO A 140 12.85 -5.25 6.11
N GLY A 141 12.83 -4.00 5.66
CA GLY A 141 13.50 -3.59 4.45
C GLY A 141 13.78 -2.10 4.38
N ARG A 142 14.19 -1.67 3.20
CA ARG A 142 14.47 -0.28 2.88
C ARG A 142 13.61 0.15 1.72
N VAL A 143 12.98 1.30 1.87
CA VAL A 143 12.15 1.94 0.84
C VAL A 143 12.95 3.05 0.20
N THR A 144 12.96 3.06 -1.13
CA THR A 144 13.55 4.15 -1.93
C THR A 144 12.59 4.58 -3.02
N GLY A 145 12.69 5.84 -3.47
CA GLY A 145 11.95 6.30 -4.64
C GLY A 145 11.46 7.73 -4.47
N GLU A 146 10.32 8.05 -5.08
CA GLU A 146 9.69 9.36 -4.95
C GLU A 146 8.18 9.28 -4.70
N VAL A 147 7.70 10.19 -3.86
CA VAL A 147 6.28 10.54 -3.75
C VAL A 147 6.11 11.92 -4.39
N GLN A 148 5.07 12.11 -5.17
CA GLN A 148 4.85 13.34 -5.90
C GLN A 148 3.38 13.77 -5.91
N THR A 149 3.21 15.07 -5.96
CA THR A 149 1.95 15.75 -6.23
C THR A 149 2.16 16.75 -7.36
N VAL A 150 1.08 17.43 -7.76
CA VAL A 150 1.19 18.56 -8.71
C VAL A 150 2.06 19.72 -8.18
N HIS A 151 2.29 19.81 -6.86
CA HIS A 151 2.98 20.95 -6.23
C HIS A 151 4.36 20.61 -5.66
N ALA A 152 4.63 19.34 -5.36
CA ALA A 152 5.82 18.95 -4.62
C ALA A 152 6.26 17.52 -4.93
N ARG A 153 7.52 17.24 -4.64
CA ARG A 153 8.13 15.90 -4.70
C ARG A 153 8.95 15.67 -3.45
N TRP A 154 8.84 14.47 -2.91
CA TRP A 154 9.58 14.03 -1.74
C TRP A 154 10.36 12.78 -2.11
N ALA A 155 11.68 12.86 -2.00
CA ALA A 155 12.53 11.69 -2.11
C ALA A 155 12.32 10.80 -0.89
N VAL A 156 12.16 9.50 -1.12
CA VAL A 156 12.06 8.49 -0.08
C VAL A 156 13.38 7.72 -0.02
N ASP A 157 13.93 7.65 1.17
CA ASP A 157 15.06 6.83 1.55
C ASP A 157 14.91 6.54 3.04
N ALA A 158 14.25 5.43 3.36
CA ALA A 158 13.79 5.16 4.71
C ALA A 158 13.74 3.66 5.01
N PRO A 159 13.79 3.25 6.30
CA PRO A 159 13.37 1.91 6.66
C PRO A 159 11.88 1.72 6.35
N GLY A 160 11.48 0.49 6.04
CA GLY A 160 10.09 0.11 5.88
C GLY A 160 9.86 -1.39 5.98
N ASP A 161 8.67 -1.77 6.44
CA ASP A 161 8.27 -3.17 6.57
C ASP A 161 7.33 -3.54 5.43
N TRP A 162 7.65 -4.63 4.73
CA TRP A 162 6.72 -5.30 3.83
C TRP A 162 5.94 -6.36 4.59
N SER A 163 4.63 -6.38 4.46
CA SER A 163 3.78 -7.39 5.09
C SER A 163 2.72 -7.90 4.13
N HIS A 164 2.46 -9.20 4.19
CA HIS A 164 1.37 -9.84 3.46
C HIS A 164 0.70 -10.87 4.36
N TRP A 165 -0.63 -10.82 4.44
CA TRP A 165 -1.42 -11.72 5.27
C TRP A 165 -2.77 -12.02 4.64
N TRP A 166 -3.34 -13.16 5.04
CA TRP A 166 -4.62 -13.61 4.52
C TRP A 166 -5.46 -14.33 5.58
N THR A 167 -6.73 -14.51 5.27
CA THR A 167 -7.66 -15.33 6.05
C THR A 167 -8.12 -16.48 5.15
N PRO A 168 -7.73 -17.73 5.43
CA PRO A 168 -8.22 -18.89 4.70
C PRO A 168 -9.74 -19.03 4.80
N ALA A 169 -10.37 -19.63 3.79
CA ALA A 169 -11.73 -20.14 3.94
C ALA A 169 -11.77 -21.18 5.07
N ALA A 170 -12.86 -21.18 5.85
CA ALA A 170 -13.12 -22.15 6.91
C ALA A 170 -13.36 -23.56 6.38
#